data_AF-A0A381IDF6-F1
#
_entry.id   AF-A0A381IDF6-F1
#
_cell.length_a   1.000
_cell.length_b   1.000
_cell.length_c   1.000
_cell.angle_alpha   90.00
_cell.angle_beta   90.00
_cell.angle_gamma   90.00
#
_symmetry.space_group_name_H-M   'P 1'
#
loop_
_entity.id
_entity.type
_entity.pdbx_description
1 polymer ?
#
loop_
_entity_poly.entity_id
_entity_poly.type
_entity_poly.pdbx_seq_one_letter_code
_entity_poly.pdbx_strand_id
1 'polypeptide(L)'
;MFLRISLNLRFDSSKTKQFNTVKKLLNRKDVEYVINATDNDREGELIAFLIFLLAKNKKPVKRILVNEWTPEDITRGIKNLKDEDEMRNLQAAGYTRLITDWLIGINFTSVATLKYGNGKLLNIGRVILPTVKLVYDRDMEILNFVPKTYYEIEGHFKAEAGEYKGKYVKGKESKFDTLEDANKIIASITSETGKILDKKVTMSKEYAPKLLV
;
A
#
# COMPACT_ATOMS: atom_id res chain seq x y z
N MET A 1 22.46 19.30 6.56
CA MET A 1 22.08 19.82 7.88
C MET A 1 20.95 18.97 8.41
N PHE A 2 21.24 17.94 9.21
CA PHE A 2 20.20 17.09 9.81
C PHE A 2 19.64 17.81 11.05
N LEU A 3 18.32 17.93 11.15
CA LEU A 3 17.64 18.40 12.37
C LEU A 3 18.13 17.52 13.54
N ARG A 4 18.84 18.10 14.50
CA ARG A 4 19.23 17.40 15.74
C ARG A 4 18.02 17.33 16.66
N ILE A 5 17.08 16.43 16.35
CA ILE A 5 16.13 15.95 17.35
C ILE A 5 16.89 14.91 18.18
N SER A 6 17.27 15.28 19.40
CA SER A 6 17.88 14.35 20.36
C SER A 6 16.82 13.39 20.88
N LEU A 7 16.58 12.30 20.15
CA LEU A 7 15.69 11.23 20.59
C LEU A 7 16.33 10.42 21.71
N ASN A 8 15.70 10.44 22.89
CA ASN A 8 16.01 9.52 23.98
C ASN A 8 15.35 8.18 23.70
N LEU A 9 16.01 7.36 22.88
CA LEU A 9 15.58 6.00 22.57
C LEU A 9 15.58 5.14 23.84
N ARG A 10 14.48 4.41 24.06
CA ARG A 10 14.32 3.45 25.17
C ARG A 10 13.93 2.10 24.58
N PHE A 11 14.43 1.04 25.17
CA PHE A 11 14.00 -0.32 24.83
C PHE A 11 12.85 -0.74 25.74
N ASP A 12 12.00 -1.61 25.20
CA ASP A 12 10.96 -2.27 25.97
C ASP A 12 11.58 -3.12 27.09
N SER A 13 10.98 -3.07 28.28
CA SER A 13 11.47 -3.78 29.46
C SER A 13 11.63 -5.28 29.22
N SER A 14 10.74 -5.89 28.44
CA SER A 14 10.77 -7.31 28.07
C SER A 14 11.98 -7.69 27.20
N LYS A 15 12.56 -6.74 26.46
CA LYS A 15 13.67 -6.97 25.54
C LYS A 15 15.04 -6.60 26.12
N THR A 16 15.05 -6.04 27.34
CA THR A 16 16.28 -5.65 28.06
C THR A 16 17.31 -6.75 28.14
N LYS A 17 16.89 -7.99 28.46
CA LYS A 17 17.81 -9.13 28.58
C LYS A 17 18.53 -9.42 27.26
N GLN A 18 17.77 -9.47 26.15
CA GLN A 18 18.33 -9.75 24.83
C GLN A 18 19.24 -8.62 24.36
N PHE A 19 18.83 -7.37 24.53
CA PHE A 19 19.66 -6.22 24.20
C PHE A 19 20.99 -6.24 24.96
N ASN A 20 20.98 -6.55 26.26
CA ASN A 20 22.20 -6.64 27.05
C ASN A 20 23.11 -7.77 26.59
N THR A 21 22.57 -8.92 26.17
CA THR A 21 23.35 -10.01 25.57
C THR A 21 24.04 -9.54 24.29
N VAL A 22 23.28 -8.94 23.37
CA VAL A 22 23.81 -8.42 22.10
C VAL A 22 24.86 -7.34 22.35
N LYS A 23 24.58 -6.39 23.24
CA LYS A 23 25.53 -5.33 23.63
C LYS A 23 26.84 -5.88 24.19
N LYS A 24 26.79 -6.93 25.02
CA LYS A 24 28.00 -7.60 25.52
C LYS A 24 28.80 -8.21 24.38
N LEU A 25 28.15 -8.95 23.46
CA LEU A 25 28.81 -9.59 22.32
C LEU A 25 29.42 -8.55 21.36
N LEU A 26 28.66 -7.49 21.03
CA LEU A 26 29.13 -6.39 20.18
C LEU A 26 30.40 -5.70 20.73
N ASN A 27 30.56 -5.62 22.05
CA ASN A 27 31.68 -4.93 22.69
C ASN A 27 32.85 -5.85 23.11
N ARG A 28 32.79 -7.15 22.80
CA ARG A 28 33.90 -8.10 23.05
C ARG A 28 35.17 -7.70 22.32
N LYS A 29 36.35 -7.81 22.94
CA LYS A 29 37.61 -7.35 22.31
C LYS A 29 38.07 -8.20 21.12
N ASP A 30 37.68 -9.48 21.10
CA ASP A 30 38.08 -10.46 20.08
C ASP A 30 37.26 -10.42 18.79
N VAL A 31 36.22 -9.57 18.73
CA VAL A 31 35.37 -9.43 17.54
C VAL A 31 35.87 -8.26 16.69
N GLU A 32 36.26 -8.56 15.46
CA GLU A 32 36.81 -7.60 14.49
C GLU A 32 35.73 -6.73 13.83
N TYR A 33 34.66 -7.35 13.34
CA TYR A 33 33.52 -6.67 12.70
C TYR A 33 32.21 -7.40 13.00
N VAL A 34 31.09 -6.76 12.65
CA VAL A 34 29.74 -7.27 12.89
C VAL A 34 29.02 -7.40 11.54
N ILE A 35 28.31 -8.49 11.33
CA ILE A 35 27.43 -8.66 10.16
C ILE A 35 25.98 -8.40 10.60
N ASN A 36 25.35 -7.38 10.04
CA ASN A 36 23.91 -7.18 10.12
C ASN A 36 23.21 -8.19 9.21
N ALA A 37 22.48 -9.13 9.82
CA ALA A 37 21.72 -10.18 9.17
C ALA A 37 20.21 -10.09 9.43
N THR A 38 19.69 -8.88 9.64
CA THR A 38 18.23 -8.65 9.67
C THR A 38 17.60 -8.83 8.29
N ASP A 39 16.27 -8.88 8.23
CA ASP A 39 15.54 -9.02 6.97
C ASP A 39 15.94 -7.95 5.94
N ASN A 40 15.93 -8.32 4.66
CA ASN A 40 16.33 -7.45 3.54
C ASN A 40 15.25 -6.41 3.22
N ASP A 41 14.96 -5.55 4.19
CA ASP A 41 14.00 -4.48 4.05
C ASP A 41 14.43 -3.24 4.87
N ARG A 42 13.61 -2.20 4.79
CA ARG A 42 13.87 -0.93 5.49
C ARG A 42 13.78 -1.10 7.02
N GLU A 43 12.84 -1.89 7.52
CA GLU A 43 12.63 -2.03 8.96
C GLU A 43 13.74 -2.86 9.61
N GLY A 44 14.18 -3.94 8.97
CA GLY A 44 15.31 -4.75 9.38
C GLY A 44 16.60 -3.93 9.48
N GLU A 45 16.87 -3.07 8.49
CA GLU A 45 18.03 -2.18 8.54
C GLU A 45 17.91 -1.16 9.69
N LEU A 46 16.73 -0.56 9.88
CA LEU A 46 16.48 0.39 10.97
C LEU A 46 16.66 -0.26 12.35
N ILE A 47 16.16 -1.48 12.55
CA ILE A 47 16.28 -2.21 13.83
C ILE A 47 17.75 -2.41 14.19
N ALA A 48 18.56 -2.92 13.25
CA ALA A 48 19.98 -3.15 13.49
C ALA A 48 20.71 -1.84 13.78
N PHE A 49 20.46 -0.81 12.96
CA PHE A 49 21.02 0.53 13.14
C PHE A 49 20.74 1.10 14.55
N LEU A 50 19.49 1.03 15.02
CA LEU A 50 19.11 1.50 16.36
C LEU A 50 19.79 0.70 17.47
N ILE A 51 19.93 -0.63 17.31
CA ILE A 51 20.64 -1.48 18.28
C ILE A 51 22.11 -1.07 18.35
N PHE A 52 22.79 -0.91 17.22
CA PHE A 52 24.21 -0.52 17.18
C PHE A 52 24.44 0.87 17.77
N LEU A 53 23.55 1.82 17.45
CA LEU A 53 23.56 3.17 18.01
C LEU A 53 23.41 3.15 19.54
N LEU A 54 22.42 2.42 20.07
CA LEU A 54 22.17 2.29 21.52
C LEU A 54 23.27 1.50 22.25
N ALA A 55 23.84 0.49 21.59
CA ALA A 55 24.95 -0.30 22.12
C ALA A 55 26.29 0.48 22.09
N LYS A 56 26.33 1.64 21.44
CA LYS A 56 27.53 2.44 21.18
C LYS A 56 28.61 1.64 20.47
N ASN A 57 28.21 0.83 19.49
CA ASN A 57 29.14 0.04 18.68
C ASN A 57 30.16 0.98 18.00
N LYS A 58 31.43 0.59 18.02
CA LYS A 58 32.53 1.29 17.34
C LYS A 58 33.20 0.45 16.26
N LYS A 59 32.77 -0.80 16.10
CA LYS A 59 33.37 -1.74 15.17
C LYS A 59 32.74 -1.61 13.79
N PRO A 60 33.49 -1.93 12.72
CA PRO A 60 32.93 -1.99 11.38
C PRO A 60 31.68 -2.87 11.32
N VAL A 61 30.64 -2.37 10.65
CA VAL A 61 29.42 -3.12 10.37
C VAL A 61 29.39 -3.45 8.88
N LYS A 62 29.14 -4.72 8.58
CA LYS A 62 28.85 -5.24 7.24
C LYS A 62 27.39 -5.63 7.17
N ARG A 63 26.81 -5.66 5.98
CA ARG A 63 25.42 -6.07 5.75
C ARG A 63 25.36 -7.26 4.82
N ILE A 64 24.65 -8.31 5.23
CA ILE A 64 24.27 -9.41 4.33
C ILE A 64 22.85 -9.15 3.81
N LEU A 65 22.68 -9.22 2.48
CA LEU A 65 21.39 -9.06 1.82
C LEU A 65 20.99 -10.41 1.23
N VAL A 66 20.02 -11.06 1.87
CA VAL A 66 19.44 -12.34 1.44
C VAL A 66 17.94 -12.20 1.36
N ASN A 67 17.33 -12.80 0.34
CA ASN A 67 15.87 -12.83 0.20
C ASN A 67 15.30 -14.12 0.79
N GLU A 68 16.11 -15.17 0.83
CA GLU A 68 15.72 -16.49 1.32
C GLU A 68 16.79 -17.06 2.26
N TRP A 69 16.36 -17.87 3.22
CA TRP A 69 17.24 -18.55 4.16
C TRP A 69 17.70 -19.91 3.63
N THR A 70 18.08 -19.96 2.36
CA THR A 70 18.65 -21.16 1.72
C THR A 70 20.17 -21.16 1.84
N PRO A 71 20.83 -22.34 1.95
CA PRO A 71 22.29 -22.42 2.00
C PRO A 71 22.99 -21.70 0.84
N GLU A 72 22.40 -21.76 -0.35
CA GLU A 72 22.90 -21.12 -1.56
C GLU A 72 22.84 -19.59 -1.46
N ASP A 73 21.70 -19.04 -1.01
CA ASP A 73 21.53 -17.58 -0.88
C ASP A 73 22.41 -17.02 0.24
N ILE A 74 22.49 -17.71 1.38
CA ILE A 74 23.38 -17.32 2.49
C ILE A 74 24.85 -17.34 2.04
N THR A 75 25.29 -18.38 1.34
CA THR A 75 26.67 -18.48 0.83
C THR A 75 26.97 -17.34 -0.15
N ARG A 76 26.02 -17.00 -1.03
CA ARG A 76 26.13 -15.86 -1.94
C ARG A 76 26.16 -14.53 -1.20
N GLY A 77 25.32 -14.36 -0.17
CA GLY A 77 25.25 -13.16 0.64
C GLY A 77 26.53 -12.90 1.44
N ILE A 78 27.12 -13.95 2.04
CA ILE A 78 28.40 -13.86 2.77
C ILE A 78 29.55 -13.47 1.83
N LYS A 79 29.55 -13.96 0.58
CA LYS A 79 30.56 -13.58 -0.42
C LYS A 79 30.42 -12.13 -0.89
N ASN A 80 29.23 -11.54 -0.76
CA ASN A 80 28.90 -10.21 -1.28
C ASN A 80 28.43 -9.26 -0.16
N LEU A 81 29.14 -9.25 0.97
CA LEU A 81 28.84 -8.34 2.07
C LEU A 81 28.93 -6.88 1.63
N LYS A 82 27.96 -6.09 2.06
CA LYS A 82 27.90 -4.65 1.83
C LYS A 82 28.49 -3.89 3.00
N ASP A 83 29.08 -2.75 2.71
CA ASP A 83 29.53 -1.82 3.73
C ASP A 83 28.38 -1.00 4.32
N GLU A 84 28.51 -0.58 5.58
CA GLU A 84 27.52 0.28 6.25
C GLU A 84 27.23 1.56 5.44
N ASP A 85 28.24 2.11 4.76
CA ASP A 85 28.10 3.30 3.94
C ASP A 85 27.14 3.12 2.76
N GLU A 86 27.06 1.91 2.19
CA GLU A 86 26.10 1.58 1.14
C GLU A 86 24.66 1.56 1.69
N MET A 87 24.48 1.27 2.99
CA MET A 87 23.17 1.16 3.63
C MET A 87 22.63 2.50 4.19
N ARG A 88 23.44 3.56 4.20
CA ARG A 88 23.07 4.87 4.78
C ARG A 88 21.75 5.43 4.27
N ASN A 89 21.47 5.30 2.97
CA ASN A 89 20.21 5.78 2.39
C ASN A 89 19.00 5.01 2.93
N LEU A 90 19.13 3.69 3.09
CA LEU A 90 18.08 2.83 3.63
C LEU A 90 17.85 3.11 5.11
N GLN A 91 18.92 3.26 5.89
CA GLN A 91 18.88 3.69 7.29
C GLN A 91 18.21 5.06 7.44
N ALA A 92 18.60 6.04 6.63
CA ALA A 92 18.05 7.38 6.65
C ALA A 92 16.54 7.37 6.30
N ALA A 93 16.12 6.56 5.33
CA ALA A 93 14.71 6.41 4.99
C ALA A 93 13.89 5.83 6.16
N GLY A 94 14.39 4.76 6.80
CA GLY A 94 13.74 4.16 7.98
C GLY A 94 13.68 5.13 9.16
N TYR A 95 14.79 5.79 9.45
CA TYR A 95 14.90 6.73 10.57
C TYR A 95 14.03 7.98 10.37
N THR A 96 13.99 8.51 9.15
CA THR A 96 13.10 9.64 8.80
C THR A 96 11.64 9.26 8.97
N ARG A 97 11.25 8.06 8.53
CA ARG A 97 9.89 7.55 8.73
C ARG A 97 9.56 7.43 10.21
N LEU A 98 10.44 6.83 11.01
CA LEU A 98 10.27 6.68 12.46
C LEU A 98 10.02 8.04 13.13
N ILE A 99 10.84 9.04 12.84
CA ILE A 99 10.69 10.39 13.39
C ILE A 99 9.38 11.02 12.93
N THR A 100 9.05 10.91 11.64
CA THR A 100 7.87 11.54 11.06
C THR A 100 6.59 10.97 11.66
N ASP A 101 6.51 9.64 11.75
CA ASP A 101 5.34 8.95 12.32
C ASP A 101 5.19 9.29 13.80
N TRP A 102 6.29 9.36 14.56
CA TRP A 102 6.27 9.76 15.97
C TRP A 102 5.85 11.23 16.16
N LEU A 103 6.43 12.14 15.38
CA LEU A 103 6.18 13.58 15.49
C LEU A 103 4.72 13.91 15.15
N ILE A 104 4.20 13.36 14.05
CA ILE A 104 2.79 13.56 13.66
C ILE A 104 1.88 12.88 14.68
N GLY A 105 2.20 11.63 15.05
CA GLY A 105 1.37 10.81 15.91
C GLY A 105 1.15 11.42 17.28
N ILE A 106 2.24 11.74 17.99
CA ILE A 106 2.17 12.28 19.34
C ILE A 106 1.51 13.67 19.34
N ASN A 107 1.98 14.60 18.51
CA ASN A 107 1.46 15.98 18.55
C ASN A 107 -0.02 16.05 18.18
N PHE A 108 -0.46 15.40 17.10
CA PHE A 108 -1.85 15.47 16.69
C PHE A 108 -2.78 14.64 17.58
N THR A 109 -2.35 13.48 18.06
CA THR A 109 -3.14 12.71 19.03
C THR A 109 -3.36 13.52 20.30
N SER A 110 -2.32 14.18 20.82
CA SER A 110 -2.44 15.03 22.01
C SER A 110 -3.41 16.20 21.78
N VAL A 111 -3.24 16.96 20.70
CA VAL A 111 -4.11 18.12 20.42
C VAL A 111 -5.56 17.70 20.19
N ALA A 112 -5.79 16.65 19.41
CA ALA A 112 -7.14 16.18 19.11
C ALA A 112 -7.83 15.61 20.36
N THR A 113 -7.11 14.81 21.15
CA THR A 113 -7.65 14.25 22.39
C THR A 113 -8.03 15.35 23.38
N LEU A 114 -7.17 16.36 23.57
CA LEU A 114 -7.45 17.46 24.49
C LEU A 114 -8.61 18.34 24.02
N LYS A 115 -8.70 18.61 22.71
CA LYS A 115 -9.70 19.55 22.17
C LYS A 115 -11.05 18.91 21.85
N TYR A 116 -11.06 17.66 21.39
CA TYR A 116 -12.24 17.00 20.83
C TYR A 116 -12.51 15.62 21.45
N GLY A 117 -11.62 15.11 22.29
CA GLY A 117 -11.71 13.75 22.81
C GLY A 117 -12.79 13.55 23.87
N ASN A 118 -13.25 14.60 24.56
CA ASN A 118 -14.22 14.50 25.67
C ASN A 118 -13.87 13.39 26.67
N GLY A 119 -12.60 13.31 27.06
CA GLY A 119 -12.06 12.26 27.94
C GLY A 119 -11.67 10.96 27.25
N LYS A 120 -11.85 10.84 25.92
CA LYS A 120 -11.43 9.69 25.11
C LYS A 120 -10.22 10.03 24.24
N LEU A 121 -9.32 9.05 24.13
CA LEU A 121 -8.14 9.15 23.27
C LEU A 121 -8.55 9.15 21.79
N LEU A 122 -8.13 10.18 21.06
CA LEU A 122 -8.30 10.29 19.61
C LEU A 122 -6.98 10.04 18.90
N ASN A 123 -6.75 8.80 18.50
CA ASN A 123 -5.54 8.38 17.80
C ASN A 123 -5.47 9.04 16.42
N ILE A 124 -4.47 9.89 16.22
CA ILE A 124 -4.13 10.47 14.93
C ILE A 124 -2.74 10.00 14.55
N GLY A 125 -2.58 9.59 13.30
CA GLY A 125 -1.29 9.24 12.73
C GLY A 125 -1.29 9.47 11.23
N ARG A 126 -0.09 9.58 10.66
CA ARG A 126 0.11 9.83 9.22
C ARG A 126 -0.60 8.79 8.34
N VAL A 127 -0.74 7.55 8.81
CA VAL A 127 -1.46 6.47 8.10
C VAL A 127 -2.90 6.34 8.58
N ILE A 128 -3.15 6.42 9.89
CA ILE A 128 -4.49 6.20 10.46
C ILE A 128 -5.49 7.23 9.95
N LEU A 129 -5.14 8.52 10.00
CA LEU A 129 -6.05 9.60 9.63
C LEU A 129 -6.51 9.55 8.16
N PRO A 130 -5.62 9.42 7.15
CA PRO A 130 -6.07 9.32 5.76
C PRO A 130 -6.89 8.05 5.50
N THR A 131 -6.56 6.91 6.15
CA THR A 131 -7.37 5.69 6.01
C THR A 131 -8.80 5.90 6.52
N VAL A 132 -8.95 6.53 7.70
CA VAL A 132 -10.28 6.86 8.23
C VAL A 132 -11.02 7.84 7.33
N LYS A 133 -10.31 8.82 6.76
CA LYS A 133 -10.89 9.78 5.81
C LYS A 133 -11.43 9.11 4.55
N LEU A 134 -10.72 8.12 3.99
CA LEU A 134 -11.19 7.37 2.82
C LEU A 134 -12.50 6.63 3.09
N VAL A 135 -12.61 6.00 4.27
CA VAL A 135 -13.86 5.34 4.69
C VAL A 135 -14.98 6.36 4.88
N TYR A 136 -14.70 7.44 5.61
CA TYR A 136 -15.66 8.52 5.83
C TYR A 136 -16.18 9.12 4.52
N ASP A 137 -15.29 9.41 3.58
CA ASP A 137 -15.68 9.98 2.28
C ASP A 137 -16.58 9.03 1.51
N ARG A 138 -16.25 7.74 1.51
CA ARG A 138 -17.09 6.72 0.87
C ARG A 138 -18.46 6.62 1.55
N ASP A 139 -18.52 6.67 2.87
CA ASP A 139 -19.78 6.65 3.61
C ASP A 139 -20.62 7.89 3.28
N MET A 140 -20.00 9.07 3.19
CA MET A 140 -20.67 10.30 2.79
C MET A 140 -21.16 10.25 1.33
N GLU A 141 -20.39 9.66 0.41
CA GLU A 141 -20.83 9.42 -0.96
C GLU A 141 -22.08 8.53 -1.00
N ILE A 142 -22.11 7.46 -0.19
CA ILE A 142 -23.26 6.55 -0.10
C ILE A 142 -24.47 7.25 0.52
N LEU A 143 -24.29 7.99 1.62
CA LEU A 143 -25.37 8.72 2.30
C LEU A 143 -25.98 9.80 1.42
N ASN A 144 -25.16 10.48 0.63
CA ASN A 144 -25.60 11.53 -0.29
C ASN A 144 -25.97 11.00 -1.69
N PHE A 145 -25.89 9.68 -1.90
CA PHE A 145 -26.25 9.10 -3.18
C PHE A 145 -27.77 9.20 -3.38
N VAL A 146 -28.17 9.99 -4.39
CA VAL A 146 -29.56 10.06 -4.83
C VAL A 146 -29.72 9.14 -6.03
N PRO A 147 -30.43 8.01 -5.91
CA PRO A 147 -30.67 7.11 -7.03
C PRO A 147 -31.39 7.86 -8.14
N LYS A 148 -30.88 7.73 -9.37
CA LYS A 148 -31.53 8.24 -10.57
C LYS A 148 -32.01 7.08 -11.41
N THR A 149 -33.28 7.09 -11.75
CA THR A 149 -33.84 6.16 -12.74
C THR A 149 -33.26 6.52 -14.10
N TYR A 150 -32.76 5.51 -14.79
CA TYR A 150 -32.39 5.59 -16.19
C TYR A 150 -32.99 4.40 -16.92
N TYR A 151 -33.22 4.58 -18.21
CA TYR A 151 -33.81 3.59 -19.08
C TYR A 151 -32.78 3.15 -20.13
N GLU A 152 -32.80 1.88 -20.47
CA GLU A 152 -32.03 1.32 -21.57
C GLU A 152 -33.02 0.69 -22.55
N ILE A 153 -32.74 0.78 -23.85
CA ILE A 153 -33.53 0.11 -24.87
C ILE A 153 -32.81 -1.19 -25.22
N GLU A 154 -33.45 -2.32 -24.90
CA GLU A 154 -32.98 -3.66 -25.25
C GLU A 154 -33.81 -4.19 -26.43
N GLY A 155 -33.11 -4.59 -27.49
CA GLY A 155 -33.69 -5.27 -28.64
C GLY A 155 -33.41 -6.76 -28.60
N HIS A 156 -34.41 -7.56 -28.94
CA HIS A 156 -34.30 -9.00 -29.10
C HIS A 156 -34.21 -9.35 -30.58
N PHE A 157 -33.11 -9.97 -30.99
CA PHE A 157 -32.82 -10.25 -32.40
C PHE A 157 -32.70 -11.74 -32.64
N LYS A 158 -33.22 -12.20 -33.77
CA LYS A 158 -33.05 -13.56 -34.27
C LYS A 158 -32.18 -13.54 -35.52
N ALA A 159 -31.09 -14.29 -35.48
CA ALA A 159 -30.21 -14.54 -36.62
C ALA A 159 -30.16 -16.04 -36.93
N GLU A 160 -29.61 -16.40 -38.09
CA GLU A 160 -29.42 -17.80 -38.49
C GLU A 160 -28.64 -18.61 -37.45
N ALA A 161 -27.67 -17.97 -36.76
CA ALA A 161 -26.85 -18.58 -35.72
C ALA A 161 -27.49 -18.58 -34.32
N GLY A 162 -28.70 -18.04 -34.14
CA GLY A 162 -29.42 -18.02 -32.87
C GLY A 162 -30.01 -16.65 -32.49
N GLU A 163 -30.58 -16.59 -31.30
CA GLU A 163 -31.17 -15.37 -30.72
C GLU A 163 -30.16 -14.65 -29.81
N TYR A 164 -30.17 -13.32 -29.85
CA TYR A 164 -29.30 -12.49 -29.02
C TYR A 164 -29.98 -11.18 -28.62
N LYS A 165 -29.47 -10.56 -27.55
CA LYS A 165 -29.89 -9.25 -27.07
C LYS A 165 -28.91 -8.19 -27.53
N GLY A 166 -29.42 -7.06 -28.01
CA GLY A 166 -28.63 -5.87 -28.33
C GLY A 166 -29.12 -4.69 -27.51
N LYS A 167 -28.20 -3.82 -27.09
CA LYS A 167 -28.55 -2.55 -26.46
C LYS A 167 -28.45 -1.43 -27.50
N TYR A 168 -29.43 -0.55 -27.53
CA TYR A 168 -29.36 0.65 -28.35
C TYR A 168 -28.31 1.61 -27.79
N VAL A 169 -27.48 2.17 -28.68
CA VAL A 169 -26.44 3.14 -28.33
C VAL A 169 -26.54 4.33 -29.28
N LYS A 170 -26.68 5.54 -28.72
CA LYS A 170 -26.63 6.79 -29.47
C LYS A 170 -25.25 7.42 -29.28
N GLY A 171 -24.36 7.22 -30.24
CA GLY A 171 -22.97 7.70 -30.15
C GLY A 171 -22.21 6.98 -29.04
N LYS A 172 -22.02 7.65 -27.89
CA LYS A 172 -21.35 7.08 -26.69
C LYS A 172 -22.32 6.81 -25.53
N GLU A 173 -23.58 7.18 -25.64
CA GLU A 173 -24.58 7.03 -24.58
C GLU A 173 -25.52 5.86 -24.87
N SER A 174 -25.75 5.03 -23.85
CA SER A 174 -26.66 3.88 -23.93
C SER A 174 -27.81 3.96 -22.92
N LYS A 175 -27.93 5.09 -22.22
CA LYS A 175 -28.87 5.32 -21.12
C LYS A 175 -29.68 6.58 -21.40
N PHE A 176 -30.96 6.54 -21.06
CA PHE A 176 -31.91 7.63 -21.23
C PHE A 176 -32.45 8.05 -19.87
N ASP A 177 -32.52 9.35 -19.61
CA ASP A 177 -33.00 9.86 -18.32
C ASP A 177 -34.54 9.79 -18.19
N THR A 178 -35.26 9.77 -19.33
CA THR A 178 -36.73 9.73 -19.34
C THR A 178 -37.26 8.56 -20.18
N LEU A 179 -38.41 8.03 -19.77
CA LEU A 179 -39.12 6.97 -20.50
C LEU A 179 -39.67 7.49 -21.84
N GLU A 180 -40.06 8.77 -21.91
CA GLU A 180 -40.57 9.39 -23.14
C GLU A 180 -39.51 9.41 -24.25
N ASP A 181 -38.27 9.75 -23.92
CA ASP A 181 -37.19 9.78 -24.91
C ASP A 181 -36.86 8.37 -25.41
N ALA A 182 -36.89 7.37 -24.53
CA ALA A 182 -36.76 5.98 -24.91
C ALA A 182 -37.91 5.53 -25.85
N ASN A 183 -39.16 5.87 -25.50
CA ASN A 183 -40.33 5.52 -26.29
C ASN A 183 -40.39 6.23 -27.66
N LYS A 184 -39.93 7.49 -27.75
CA LYS A 184 -39.81 8.18 -29.05
C LYS A 184 -38.86 7.44 -29.99
N ILE A 185 -37.74 6.94 -29.46
CA ILE A 185 -36.80 6.15 -30.25
C ILE A 185 -37.45 4.84 -30.67
N ILE A 186 -38.10 4.11 -29.75
CA ILE A 186 -38.81 2.87 -30.08
C ILE A 186 -39.87 3.12 -31.16
N ALA A 187 -40.67 4.18 -31.05
CA ALA A 187 -41.70 4.53 -32.03
C ALA A 187 -41.12 4.93 -33.40
N SER A 188 -39.88 5.46 -33.44
CA SER A 188 -39.19 5.75 -34.71
C SER A 188 -38.68 4.50 -35.43
N ILE A 189 -38.60 3.36 -34.73
CA ILE A 189 -38.17 2.09 -35.32
C ILE A 189 -39.41 1.43 -35.96
N THR A 190 -39.54 1.60 -37.27
CA THR A 190 -40.67 1.05 -38.05
C THR A 190 -40.36 -0.30 -38.71
N SER A 191 -39.13 -0.80 -38.59
CA SER A 191 -38.68 -2.06 -39.19
C SER A 191 -38.42 -3.11 -38.12
N GLU A 192 -38.95 -4.32 -38.33
CA GLU A 192 -38.66 -5.50 -37.52
C GLU A 192 -37.35 -6.20 -37.94
N THR A 193 -36.73 -5.74 -39.03
CA THR A 193 -35.48 -6.31 -39.56
C THR A 193 -34.33 -5.32 -39.40
N GLY A 194 -33.18 -5.82 -38.94
CA GLY A 194 -31.94 -5.06 -38.80
C GLY A 194 -30.84 -5.68 -39.67
N LYS A 195 -29.96 -4.84 -40.23
CA LYS A 195 -28.79 -5.29 -40.99
C LYS A 195 -27.53 -5.13 -40.15
N ILE A 196 -26.73 -6.19 -40.04
CA ILE A 196 -25.41 -6.13 -39.41
C ILE A 196 -24.51 -5.25 -40.31
N LEU A 197 -24.08 -4.10 -39.79
CA LEU A 197 -23.19 -3.19 -40.50
C LEU A 197 -21.71 -3.54 -40.30
N ASP A 198 -21.36 -4.01 -39.11
CA ASP A 198 -20.00 -4.42 -38.76
C ASP A 198 -20.02 -5.61 -37.80
N LYS A 199 -19.05 -6.52 -37.95
CA LYS A 199 -18.82 -7.65 -37.05
C LYS A 199 -17.33 -7.81 -36.82
N LYS A 200 -16.88 -7.40 -35.64
CA LYS A 200 -15.48 -7.56 -35.22
C LYS A 200 -15.35 -8.75 -34.26
N VAL A 201 -14.61 -9.77 -34.68
CA VAL A 201 -14.25 -10.92 -33.83
C VAL A 201 -12.79 -10.76 -33.42
N THR A 202 -12.54 -10.65 -32.12
CA THR A 202 -11.19 -10.55 -31.57
C THR A 202 -10.93 -11.67 -30.59
N MET A 203 -9.77 -12.32 -30.71
CA MET A 203 -9.28 -13.22 -29.67
C MET A 203 -8.63 -12.38 -28.57
N SER A 204 -9.20 -12.39 -27.36
CA SER A 204 -8.55 -11.85 -26.17
C SER A 204 -7.69 -12.94 -25.52
N LYS A 205 -6.48 -12.57 -25.07
CA LYS A 205 -5.65 -13.43 -24.22
C LYS A 205 -5.79 -12.93 -22.78
N GLU A 206 -6.24 -13.80 -21.90
CA GLU A 206 -6.20 -13.56 -20.47
C GLU A 206 -4.93 -14.20 -19.92
N TYR A 207 -4.07 -13.39 -19.32
CA TYR A 207 -2.85 -13.87 -18.68
C TYR A 207 -3.15 -14.29 -17.25
N ALA A 208 -2.43 -15.30 -16.78
CA ALA A 208 -2.45 -15.64 -15.37
C ALA A 208 -2.12 -14.39 -14.53
N PRO A 209 -2.78 -14.22 -13.38
CA PRO A 209 -2.47 -13.12 -12.49
C PRO A 209 -1.01 -13.20 -12.05
N LYS A 210 -0.41 -12.05 -11.79
CA LYS A 210 0.95 -12.00 -11.22
C LYS A 210 0.94 -12.70 -9.87
N LEU A 211 2.07 -13.30 -9.53
CA LEU A 211 2.30 -13.79 -8.17
C LEU A 211 2.19 -12.62 -7.18
N LEU A 212 1.69 -12.91 -5.99
CA LEU A 212 1.75 -11.99 -4.86
C LEU A 212 3.23 -11.89 -4.46
N VAL A 213 3.82 -10.72 -4.67
CA VAL A 213 5.22 -10.41 -4.29
C VAL A 213 5.20 -9.60 -3.01
#